data_AF-A0A535ASA5-F1
#
_entry.id   AF-A0A535ASA5-F1
#
_cell.length_a   1.000
_cell.length_b   1.000
_cell.length_c   1.000
_cell.angle_alpha   90.00
_cell.angle_beta   90.00
_cell.angle_gamma   90.00
#
_symmetry.space_group_name_H-M   'P 1'
#
loop_
_entity.id
_entity.type
_entity.pdbx_description
1 polymer ?
#
loop_
_entity_poly.entity_id
_entity_poly.type
_entity_poly.pdbx_seq_one_letter_code
_entity_poly.pdbx_strand_id
1 'polypeptide(L)'
;MNAKALFTGFFVLAGLFGTAAPAFSQQSPPPSEQVKKIEALVDKAAALVNSKGKAAFAEFRKERSEWWFGETYLFAYDMNLNVLLVAAFPQNEGKNQKGKTDSNG
;
A
#
# COMPACT_ATOMS: atom_id res chain seq x y z
N MET A 1 25.21 -40.70 53.67
CA MET A 1 24.21 -40.16 52.72
C MET A 1 23.13 -39.53 53.57
N ASN A 2 23.15 -38.20 53.64
CA ASN A 2 22.61 -37.46 54.78
C ASN A 2 21.24 -36.90 54.41
N ALA A 3 20.26 -37.12 55.29
CA ALA A 3 18.90 -36.61 55.17
C ALA A 3 18.72 -35.28 55.92
N LYS A 4 17.62 -34.59 55.57
CA LYS A 4 16.95 -33.40 56.17
C LYS A 4 17.41 -32.06 55.54
N ALA A 5 16.54 -31.12 55.19
CA ALA A 5 15.25 -30.76 55.78
C ALA A 5 14.23 -30.18 54.77
N LEU A 6 12.95 -30.34 55.13
CA LEU A 6 11.78 -29.62 54.64
C LEU A 6 11.88 -28.11 55.00
N PHE A 7 11.44 -27.22 54.12
CA PHE A 7 10.76 -25.98 54.54
C PHE A 7 9.69 -25.55 53.53
N THR A 8 8.54 -25.25 54.09
CA THR A 8 7.26 -24.92 53.48
C THR A 8 7.23 -23.48 52.99
N GLY A 9 6.76 -23.27 51.75
CA GLY A 9 5.86 -22.20 51.31
C GLY A 9 6.25 -20.72 51.41
N PHE A 10 6.25 -20.05 50.26
CA PHE A 10 5.66 -18.70 50.16
C PHE A 10 5.12 -18.47 48.73
N PHE A 11 3.79 -18.45 48.60
CA PHE A 11 3.12 -17.95 47.40
C PHE A 11 3.20 -16.42 47.44
N VAL A 12 3.93 -15.81 46.50
CA VAL A 12 3.82 -14.37 46.24
C VAL A 12 3.21 -14.19 44.86
N LEU A 13 1.92 -13.89 44.88
CA LEU A 13 1.24 -13.19 43.82
C LEU A 13 1.74 -11.73 43.82
N ALA A 14 2.64 -11.39 42.90
CA ALA A 14 3.02 -10.00 42.61
C ALA A 14 2.58 -9.66 41.18
N GLY A 15 1.74 -8.61 41.08
CA GLY A 15 0.98 -8.27 39.90
C GLY A 15 1.72 -7.54 38.79
N LEU A 16 0.97 -7.40 37.69
CA LEU A 16 1.09 -6.50 36.54
C LEU A 16 2.37 -5.66 36.42
N PHE A 17 3.19 -5.99 35.44
CA PHE A 17 3.84 -4.99 34.58
C PHE A 17 3.68 -5.43 33.12
N GLY A 18 3.08 -4.56 32.32
CA GLY A 18 2.73 -4.84 30.93
C GLY A 18 3.97 -5.09 30.07
N THR A 19 3.98 -6.22 29.37
CA THR A 19 4.84 -6.40 28.21
C THR A 19 4.02 -6.08 26.97
N ALA A 20 4.00 -4.80 26.57
CA ALA A 20 3.68 -4.51 25.18
C ALA A 20 4.74 -5.23 24.35
N ALA A 21 4.36 -6.31 23.65
CA ALA A 21 5.24 -6.93 22.69
C ALA A 21 5.65 -5.83 21.69
N PRO A 22 6.94 -5.71 21.33
CA PRO A 22 7.29 -4.83 20.24
C PRO A 22 6.50 -5.31 19.03
N ALA A 23 5.63 -4.44 18.49
CA ALA A 23 5.09 -4.63 17.17
C ALA A 23 6.30 -4.59 16.24
N PHE A 24 6.86 -5.76 15.93
CA PHE A 24 7.83 -5.89 14.86
C PHE A 24 7.10 -5.42 13.61
N SER A 25 7.44 -4.21 13.15
CA SER A 25 7.11 -3.76 11.80
C SER A 25 7.63 -4.86 10.88
N GLN A 26 6.72 -5.65 10.31
CA GLN A 26 7.10 -6.68 9.38
C GLN A 26 7.73 -5.95 8.20
N GLN A 27 9.06 -5.98 8.12
CA GLN A 27 9.78 -5.39 6.99
C GLN A 27 9.25 -6.09 5.74
N SER A 28 8.60 -5.33 4.86
CA SER A 28 8.17 -5.84 3.58
C SER A 28 9.37 -6.49 2.89
N PRO A 29 9.21 -7.65 2.23
CA PRO A 29 10.26 -8.22 1.41
C PRO A 29 10.83 -7.16 0.47
N PRO A 30 12.14 -7.22 0.13
CA PRO A 30 12.72 -6.33 -0.85
C PRO A 30 11.86 -6.29 -2.12
N PRO A 31 11.60 -5.10 -2.70
CA PRO A 31 10.79 -4.99 -3.90
C PRO A 31 11.34 -5.88 -5.02
N SER A 32 10.46 -6.67 -5.65
CA SER A 32 10.84 -7.40 -6.85
C SER A 32 11.24 -6.41 -7.95
N GLU A 33 12.00 -6.89 -8.96
CA GLU A 33 12.35 -6.05 -10.11
C GLU A 33 11.13 -5.48 -10.84
N GLN A 34 9.99 -6.18 -10.76
CA GLN A 34 8.72 -5.68 -11.30
C GLN A 34 8.19 -4.50 -10.49
N VAL A 35 8.23 -4.56 -9.15
CA VAL A 35 7.79 -3.45 -8.30
C VAL A 35 8.61 -2.20 -8.57
N LYS A 36 9.94 -2.31 -8.65
CA LYS A 36 10.82 -1.17 -8.97
C LYS A 36 10.50 -0.52 -10.31
N LYS A 37 10.15 -1.33 -11.32
CA LYS A 37 9.75 -0.83 -12.65
C LYS A 37 8.43 -0.07 -12.59
N ILE A 38 7.46 -0.57 -11.82
CA ILE A 38 6.16 0.09 -11.63
C ILE A 38 6.35 1.42 -10.88
N GLU A 39 7.14 1.42 -9.80
CA GLU A 39 7.49 2.64 -9.05
C GLU A 39 8.11 3.69 -9.97
N ALA A 40 9.14 3.32 -10.73
CA ALA A 40 9.79 4.23 -11.68
C ALA A 40 8.83 4.78 -12.75
N LEU A 41 7.88 3.96 -13.22
CA LEU A 41 6.84 4.39 -14.16
C LEU A 41 5.90 5.42 -13.53
N VAL A 42 5.46 5.19 -12.29
CA VAL A 42 4.59 6.12 -11.56
C VAL A 42 5.32 7.43 -11.26
N ASP A 43 6.57 7.38 -10.83
CA ASP A 43 7.40 8.57 -10.59
C ASP A 43 7.55 9.41 -11.87
N LYS A 44 7.81 8.75 -13.00
CA LYS A 44 7.91 9.41 -14.31
C LYS A 44 6.57 10.06 -14.71
N ALA A 45 5.46 9.36 -14.50
CA ALA A 45 4.13 9.90 -14.77
C ALA A 45 3.81 11.11 -13.88
N ALA A 46 4.12 11.04 -12.58
CA ALA A 46 3.94 12.14 -11.65
C ALA A 46 4.77 13.37 -12.02
N ALA A 47 6.04 13.18 -12.40
CA ALA A 47 6.88 14.27 -12.89
C ALA A 47 6.30 14.93 -14.16
N LEU A 48 5.77 14.14 -15.09
CA LEU A 48 5.14 14.65 -16.30
C LEU A 48 3.86 15.44 -16.00
N VAL A 49 3.02 14.97 -15.07
CA VAL A 49 1.83 15.69 -14.60
C VAL A 49 2.22 16.98 -13.86
N ASN A 50 3.28 16.96 -13.06
CA ASN A 50 3.78 18.16 -12.39
C ASN A 50 4.24 19.23 -13.40
N SER A 51 4.83 18.81 -14.52
CA SER A 51 5.29 19.73 -15.57
C SER A 51 4.18 20.21 -16.52
N LYS A 52 3.28 19.31 -16.96
CA LYS A 52 2.29 19.58 -18.02
C LYS A 52 0.85 19.68 -17.53
N GLY A 53 0.60 19.40 -16.25
CA GLY A 53 -0.75 19.27 -15.69
C GLY A 53 -1.55 18.18 -16.41
N LYS A 54 -2.87 18.42 -16.56
CA LYS A 54 -3.80 17.49 -17.20
C LYS A 54 -3.47 17.20 -18.67
N ALA A 55 -2.66 18.00 -19.35
CA ALA A 55 -2.29 17.73 -20.74
C ALA A 55 -1.48 16.43 -20.90
N ALA A 56 -0.75 16.00 -19.85
CA ALA A 56 -0.03 14.71 -19.82
C ALA A 56 -0.96 13.50 -20.00
N PHE A 57 -2.22 13.63 -19.61
CA PHE A 57 -3.18 12.52 -19.60
C PHE A 57 -3.41 11.94 -21.00
N ALA A 58 -3.27 12.73 -22.06
CA ALA A 58 -3.37 12.23 -23.44
C ALA A 58 -2.26 11.22 -23.78
N GLU A 59 -1.07 11.34 -23.17
CA GLU A 59 0.02 10.37 -23.35
C GLU A 59 -0.32 9.04 -22.67
N PHE A 60 -0.91 9.10 -21.48
CA PHE A 60 -1.23 7.92 -20.65
C PHE A 60 -2.34 7.03 -21.22
N ARG A 61 -3.14 7.54 -22.16
CA ARG A 61 -4.21 6.79 -22.86
C ARG A 61 -3.70 5.99 -24.05
N LYS A 62 -2.45 6.15 -24.46
CA LYS A 62 -1.91 5.48 -25.65
C LYS A 62 -1.65 4.02 -25.32
N GLU A 63 -2.45 3.11 -25.87
CA GLU A 63 -2.16 1.67 -25.82
C GLU A 63 -0.82 1.34 -26.50
N ARG A 64 -0.20 0.23 -26.07
CA ARG A 64 1.10 -0.24 -26.57
C ARG A 64 2.19 0.83 -26.46
N SER A 65 2.12 1.62 -25.39
CA SER A 65 3.12 2.63 -25.04
C SER A 65 3.82 2.27 -23.74
N GLU A 66 4.78 3.09 -23.32
CA GLU A 66 5.38 2.96 -21.99
C GLU A 66 4.39 3.17 -20.85
N TRP A 67 3.25 3.83 -21.10
CA TRP A 67 2.25 4.16 -20.09
C TRP A 67 1.13 3.13 -19.98
N TRP A 68 0.90 2.37 -21.05
CA TRP A 68 -0.14 1.35 -21.12
C TRP A 68 0.32 0.16 -21.95
N PHE A 69 0.62 -0.94 -21.26
CA PHE A 69 1.08 -2.19 -21.85
C PHE A 69 0.58 -3.39 -21.05
N GLY A 70 0.05 -4.39 -21.77
CA GLY A 70 -0.61 -5.54 -21.14
C GLY A 70 -1.70 -5.09 -20.17
N GLU A 71 -1.58 -5.49 -18.92
CA GLU A 71 -2.50 -5.13 -17.83
C GLU A 71 -2.04 -3.91 -17.03
N THR A 72 -0.88 -3.33 -17.36
CA THR A 72 -0.36 -2.14 -16.67
C THR A 72 -0.88 -0.88 -17.33
N TYR A 73 -1.55 -0.02 -16.55
CA TYR A 73 -2.05 1.27 -16.97
C TYR A 73 -2.13 2.25 -15.79
N LEU A 74 -2.26 3.54 -16.09
CA LEU A 74 -2.32 4.61 -15.08
C LEU A 74 -3.76 4.99 -14.72
N PHE A 75 -3.95 5.29 -13.44
CA PHE A 75 -5.14 5.95 -12.90
C PHE A 75 -4.73 7.10 -11.98
N ALA A 76 -5.59 8.11 -11.85
CA ALA A 76 -5.38 9.24 -10.96
C ALA A 76 -6.71 9.74 -10.38
N TYR A 77 -6.67 10.11 -9.11
CA TYR A 77 -7.79 10.66 -8.34
C TYR A 77 -7.41 12.03 -7.77
N ASP A 78 -8.41 12.88 -7.54
CA ASP A 78 -8.24 13.99 -6.62
C ASP A 78 -8.42 13.53 -5.15
N MET A 79 -8.15 14.44 -4.22
CA MET A 79 -8.26 14.14 -2.79
C MET A 79 -9.70 13.88 -2.32
N ASN A 80 -10.71 14.18 -3.14
CA ASN A 80 -12.11 13.89 -2.86
C ASN A 80 -12.57 12.56 -3.48
N LEU A 81 -11.64 11.78 -4.05
CA LEU A 81 -11.91 10.53 -4.76
C LEU A 81 -12.70 10.72 -6.06
N ASN A 82 -12.62 11.91 -6.68
CA ASN A 82 -13.08 12.07 -8.06
C ASN A 82 -12.02 11.49 -9.01
N VAL A 83 -12.45 10.66 -9.95
CA VAL A 83 -11.57 10.05 -10.95
C VAL A 83 -11.15 11.12 -11.96
N LEU A 84 -9.85 11.40 -12.03
CA LEU A 84 -9.25 12.33 -12.99
C LEU A 84 -8.76 11.63 -14.26
N LEU A 85 -8.32 10.37 -14.12
CA LEU A 85 -7.81 9.52 -15.18
C LEU A 85 -8.04 8.06 -14.79
N VAL A 86 -8.50 7.24 -15.73
CA VAL A 86 -8.35 5.78 -15.66
C VAL A 86 -8.37 5.22 -17.07
N ALA A 87 -7.19 4.90 -17.59
CA ALA A 87 -7.04 4.58 -19.01
C ALA A 87 -7.92 3.39 -19.46
N ALA A 88 -8.00 2.34 -18.64
CA ALA A 88 -8.79 1.15 -18.95
C ALA A 88 -10.32 1.32 -18.79
N PHE A 89 -10.78 2.32 -18.04
CA PHE A 89 -12.21 2.51 -17.70
C PHE A 89 -12.67 3.95 -17.83
N PRO A 90 -12.51 4.60 -18.99
CA PRO A 90 -12.74 6.03 -19.18
C PRO A 90 -14.16 6.49 -18.77
N GLN A 91 -15.15 5.59 -18.80
CA GLN A 91 -16.51 5.85 -18.31
C GLN A 91 -16.60 6.19 -16.81
N ASN A 92 -15.54 5.98 -16.05
CA ASN A 92 -15.46 6.33 -14.63
C ASN A 92 -14.89 7.73 -14.40
N GLU A 93 -14.25 8.35 -15.39
CA GLU A 93 -13.69 9.70 -15.27
C GLU A 93 -14.80 10.72 -14.95
N GLY A 94 -14.51 11.64 -14.04
CA GLY A 94 -15.48 12.63 -13.54
C GLY A 94 -16.48 12.10 -12.50
N LYS A 95 -16.50 10.79 -12.21
CA LYS A 95 -17.31 10.22 -11.13
C LYS A 95 -16.54 10.20 -9.81
N ASN A 96 -17.29 10.28 -8.71
CA ASN A 96 -16.75 10.12 -7.36
C ASN A 96 -16.81 8.64 -6.94
N GLN A 97 -15.69 8.08 -6.48
CA GLN A 97 -15.58 6.68 -6.06
C GLN A 97 -15.68 6.47 -4.54
N LYS A 98 -16.07 7.49 -3.77
CA LYS A 98 -16.24 7.36 -2.32
C LYS A 98 -17.25 6.26 -2.00
N GLY A 99 -16.84 5.33 -1.12
CA GLY A 99 -17.67 4.21 -0.69
C GLY A 99 -17.89 3.12 -1.75
N LYS A 100 -17.15 3.15 -2.85
CA LYS A 100 -17.11 2.06 -3.83
C LYS A 100 -15.99 1.08 -3.46
N THR A 101 -16.30 -0.20 -3.60
CA THR A 101 -15.34 -1.31 -3.44
C THR A 101 -15.09 -1.94 -4.80
N ASP A 102 -14.00 -2.71 -4.91
CA ASP A 102 -13.82 -3.58 -6.06
C ASP A 102 -14.69 -4.86 -5.90
N SER A 103 -14.51 -5.83 -6.81
CA SER A 103 -15.27 -7.08 -6.80
C SER A 103 -15.09 -7.93 -5.53
N ASN A 104 -14.05 -7.66 -4.74
CA ASN A 104 -13.70 -8.41 -3.53
C ASN A 104 -14.09 -7.71 -2.23
N GLY A 105 -14.73 -6.53 -2.30
CA GLY A 105 -15.16 -5.76 -1.12
C GLY A 105 -14.10 -4.81 -0.60
#